data_AF-A0A956A8I9-F1
#
_entry.id   AF-A0A956A8I9-F1
#
_cell.length_a   1.000
_cell.length_b   1.000
_cell.length_c   1.000
_cell.angle_alpha   90.00
_cell.angle_beta   90.00
_cell.angle_gamma   90.00
#
_symmetry.space_group_name_H-M   'P 1'
#
loop_
_entity.id
_entity.type
_entity.pdbx_description
1 polymer ?
#
loop_
_entity_poly.entity_id
_entity_poly.type
_entity_poly.pdbx_seq_one_letter_code
_entity_poly.pdbx_strand_id
1 'polypeptide(L)'
;MTRIALALLTLPLLASPAGAATPYDGLRVELRRTSPARIAPGDPVQVTARLVNRSDRAVEVVKPSDGSEMGWREPWVYFTAERTRPDGVVEPVPKGLVGRCGLYDYDWTKDVVRLAPGASIELNTWIPEPSRMLALDGVGRVAIRMHYAFGMAPGKGHLGTPPERRPAPMAGVAPFEVVSDPVEVTIASPLTLEARLRPGAPALRAGKPTRLAALFDLAIVNTSDRPVEVRTPGTPTTFRLEARPDGVVVGVEGPPPVERVERVVIPPGGRLPLLGPGARFSKRADGTWTPRDAGSVAVTLVFDEGAGATPGHHLASAPVTVEVAPAR
;
A
#
# COMPACT_ATOMS: atom_id res chain seq x y z
N MET A 1 -26.79 -35.63 12.98
CA MET A 1 -25.98 -35.03 11.91
C MET A 1 -26.85 -34.07 11.13
N THR A 2 -26.79 -32.77 11.47
CA THR A 2 -27.73 -31.76 10.97
C THR A 2 -27.08 -31.01 9.81
N ARG A 3 -27.60 -31.18 8.59
CA ARG A 3 -27.15 -30.46 7.39
C ARG A 3 -27.78 -29.07 7.38
N ILE A 4 -26.98 -28.02 7.50
CA ILE A 4 -27.42 -26.63 7.30
C ILE A 4 -27.36 -26.34 5.80
N ALA A 5 -28.53 -26.17 5.17
CA ALA A 5 -28.64 -25.75 3.79
C ALA A 5 -28.37 -24.24 3.70
N LEU A 6 -27.30 -23.87 3.00
CA LEU A 6 -26.95 -22.48 2.72
C LEU A 6 -27.84 -21.98 1.57
N ALA A 7 -28.85 -21.17 1.88
CA ALA A 7 -29.70 -20.54 0.88
C ALA A 7 -28.90 -19.42 0.18
N LEU A 8 -28.59 -19.63 -1.11
CA LEU A 8 -28.05 -18.62 -2.01
C LEU A 8 -29.14 -17.57 -2.26
N LEU A 9 -29.04 -16.41 -1.60
CA LEU A 9 -29.81 -15.22 -1.94
C LEU A 9 -29.27 -14.64 -3.26
N THR A 10 -29.92 -14.90 -4.38
CA THR A 10 -29.75 -14.15 -5.62
C THR A 10 -30.43 -12.79 -5.48
N LEU A 11 -29.65 -11.76 -5.18
CA LEU A 11 -30.11 -10.37 -5.28
C LEU A 11 -30.30 -10.01 -6.77
N PRO A 12 -31.46 -9.46 -7.18
CA PRO A 12 -31.63 -8.98 -8.55
C PRO A 12 -30.71 -7.79 -8.81
N LEU A 13 -29.91 -7.86 -9.87
CA LEU A 13 -29.21 -6.70 -10.42
C LEU A 13 -30.27 -5.68 -10.86
N LEU A 14 -30.48 -4.63 -10.08
CA LEU A 14 -31.24 -3.47 -10.52
C LEU A 14 -30.44 -2.79 -11.64
N ALA A 15 -30.94 -2.86 -12.86
CA ALA A 15 -30.39 -2.11 -13.98
C ALA A 15 -30.48 -0.61 -13.67
N SER A 16 -29.34 0.08 -13.63
CA SER A 16 -29.31 1.53 -13.52
C SER A 16 -30.06 2.14 -14.72
N PRO A 17 -30.95 3.13 -14.51
CA PRO A 17 -31.65 3.79 -15.61
C PRO A 17 -30.61 4.37 -16.58
N ALA A 18 -30.86 4.25 -17.89
CA ALA A 18 -30.03 4.83 -18.93
C ALA A 18 -29.99 6.36 -18.75
N GLY A 19 -28.96 6.85 -18.05
CA GLY A 19 -28.77 8.27 -17.80
C GLY A 19 -28.51 9.01 -19.11
N ALA A 20 -29.02 10.24 -19.20
CA ALA A 20 -28.69 11.13 -20.31
C ALA A 20 -27.17 11.29 -20.43
N ALA A 21 -26.67 11.21 -21.66
CA ALA A 21 -25.23 11.24 -21.91
C ALA A 21 -24.61 12.55 -21.41
N THR A 22 -23.68 12.46 -20.47
CA THR A 22 -23.08 13.66 -19.86
C THR A 22 -22.08 14.32 -20.81
N PRO A 23 -21.78 15.63 -20.65
CA PRO A 23 -20.53 16.32 -20.96
C PRO A 23 -19.40 15.50 -21.55
N TYR A 24 -19.06 14.55 -20.68
CA TYR A 24 -17.80 13.86 -20.54
C TYR A 24 -17.94 12.38 -20.94
N ASP A 25 -19.07 12.01 -21.53
CA ASP A 25 -19.27 10.74 -22.21
C ASP A 25 -18.30 10.65 -23.40
N GLY A 26 -17.18 9.98 -23.17
CA GLY A 26 -16.07 9.89 -24.13
C GLY A 26 -14.75 10.42 -23.58
N LEU A 27 -14.76 11.17 -22.49
CA LEU A 27 -13.54 11.51 -21.76
C LEU A 27 -13.00 10.24 -21.08
N ARG A 28 -11.71 9.94 -21.27
CA ARG A 28 -11.05 8.73 -20.76
C ARG A 28 -9.67 9.05 -20.22
N VAL A 29 -9.29 8.41 -19.12
CA VAL A 29 -7.90 8.36 -18.67
C VAL A 29 -7.26 7.11 -19.26
N GLU A 30 -6.26 7.29 -20.10
CA GLU A 30 -5.46 6.19 -20.63
C GLU A 30 -4.21 6.03 -19.77
N LEU A 31 -4.19 4.97 -18.97
CA LEU A 31 -3.08 4.61 -18.09
C LEU A 31 -2.26 3.49 -18.74
N ARG A 32 -0.94 3.65 -18.77
CA ARG A 32 0.00 2.65 -19.29
C ARG A 32 1.13 2.42 -18.31
N ARG A 33 1.39 1.16 -17.98
CA ARG A 33 2.57 0.76 -17.21
C ARG A 33 3.83 0.87 -18.07
N THR A 34 4.85 1.53 -17.55
CA THR A 34 6.20 1.61 -18.15
C THR A 34 7.23 0.79 -17.38
N SER A 35 6.97 0.45 -16.12
CA SER A 35 7.77 -0.51 -15.37
C SER A 35 7.57 -1.97 -15.85
N PRO A 36 8.47 -2.90 -15.48
CA PRO A 36 8.30 -4.33 -15.74
C PRO A 36 6.97 -4.88 -15.19
N ALA A 37 6.46 -5.94 -15.82
CA ALA A 37 5.21 -6.59 -15.38
C ALA A 37 5.33 -7.29 -14.03
N ARG A 38 6.56 -7.61 -13.62
CA ARG A 38 6.90 -8.23 -12.36
C ARG A 38 8.01 -7.42 -11.71
N ILE A 39 7.84 -7.07 -10.45
CA ILE A 39 8.77 -6.25 -9.66
C ILE A 39 8.96 -6.85 -8.27
N ALA A 40 10.02 -6.46 -7.56
CA ALA A 40 10.19 -6.78 -6.15
C ALA A 40 9.36 -5.84 -5.25
N PRO A 41 9.04 -6.25 -4.01
CA PRO A 41 8.49 -5.34 -3.02
C PRO A 41 9.33 -4.06 -2.92
N GLY A 42 8.67 -2.91 -3.07
CA GLY A 42 9.33 -1.61 -2.97
C GLY A 42 9.93 -1.02 -4.24
N ASP A 43 10.08 -1.82 -5.30
CA ASP A 43 10.42 -1.27 -6.61
C ASP A 43 9.32 -0.29 -7.06
N PRO A 44 9.67 0.82 -7.73
CA PRO A 44 8.68 1.78 -8.19
C PRO A 44 7.79 1.17 -9.28
N VAL A 45 6.48 1.37 -9.16
CA VAL A 45 5.56 1.15 -10.27
C VAL A 45 5.49 2.43 -11.09
N GLN A 46 6.10 2.40 -12.26
CA GLN A 46 6.12 3.52 -13.18
C GLN A 46 4.98 3.41 -14.18
N VAL A 47 4.26 4.52 -14.36
CA VAL A 47 3.14 4.64 -15.28
C VAL A 47 3.23 5.95 -16.04
N THR A 48 2.60 5.96 -17.20
CA THR A 48 2.27 7.18 -17.95
C THR A 48 0.76 7.25 -18.11
N ALA A 49 0.21 8.45 -18.01
CA ALA A 49 -1.20 8.72 -18.14
C ALA A 49 -1.46 9.93 -19.04
N ARG A 50 -2.56 9.85 -19.79
CA ARG A 50 -3.11 10.98 -20.55
C ARG A 50 -4.63 11.01 -20.42
N LEU A 51 -5.20 12.20 -20.44
CA LEU A 51 -6.63 12.41 -20.56
C LEU A 51 -6.96 12.60 -22.04
N VAL A 52 -7.86 11.77 -22.57
CA VAL A 52 -8.21 11.75 -24.00
C VAL A 52 -9.70 12.03 -24.14
N ASN A 53 -10.04 12.97 -25.02
CA ASN A 53 -11.42 13.21 -25.42
C ASN A 53 -11.77 12.32 -26.62
N ARG A 54 -12.50 11.23 -26.41
CA ARG A 54 -13.01 10.36 -27.48
C ARG A 54 -14.45 10.68 -27.88
N SER A 55 -15.03 11.78 -27.39
CA SER A 55 -16.33 12.25 -27.85
C SER A 55 -16.22 12.98 -29.19
N ASP A 56 -17.36 13.30 -29.80
CA ASP A 56 -17.48 14.09 -31.02
C ASP A 56 -17.54 15.61 -30.77
N ARG A 57 -17.49 16.04 -29.50
CA ARG A 57 -17.53 17.45 -29.09
C ARG A 57 -16.30 17.86 -28.31
N ALA A 58 -16.01 19.16 -28.28
CA ALA A 58 -14.97 19.69 -27.40
C ALA A 58 -15.45 19.70 -25.94
N VAL A 59 -14.54 19.44 -25.00
CA VAL A 59 -14.81 19.47 -23.55
C VAL A 59 -13.83 20.36 -22.83
N GLU A 60 -14.27 21.05 -21.80
CA GLU A 60 -13.40 21.81 -20.90
C GLU A 60 -12.93 20.93 -19.76
N VAL A 61 -11.63 20.97 -19.49
CA VAL A 61 -10.96 20.22 -18.42
C VAL A 61 -9.91 21.11 -17.78
N VAL A 62 -9.42 20.72 -16.61
CA VAL A 62 -8.37 21.46 -15.89
C VAL A 62 -7.09 20.65 -15.96
N LYS A 63 -5.98 21.25 -16.39
CA LYS A 63 -4.69 20.55 -16.33
C LYS A 63 -4.30 20.32 -14.86
N PRO A 64 -3.87 19.10 -14.48
CA PRO A 64 -3.34 18.87 -13.14
C PRO A 64 -2.09 19.70 -12.92
N SER A 65 -1.92 20.15 -11.68
CA SER A 65 -0.76 20.92 -11.23
C SER A 65 -0.41 20.54 -9.79
N ASP A 66 0.56 21.23 -9.20
CA ASP A 66 0.93 21.01 -7.80
C ASP A 66 -0.28 21.12 -6.86
N GLY A 67 -0.48 20.10 -6.00
CA GLY A 67 -1.62 19.99 -5.09
C GLY A 67 -2.81 19.22 -5.65
N SER A 68 -2.87 18.97 -6.97
CA SER A 68 -3.91 18.13 -7.57
C SER A 68 -3.91 16.71 -7.02
N GLU A 69 -2.74 16.14 -6.71
CA GLU A 69 -2.64 14.77 -6.19
C GLU A 69 -3.12 14.61 -4.74
N MET A 70 -3.10 15.71 -3.99
CA MET A 70 -3.56 15.77 -2.59
C MET A 70 -5.03 16.21 -2.48
N GLY A 71 -5.64 16.57 -3.62
CA GLY A 71 -6.98 17.15 -3.69
C GLY A 71 -7.03 18.61 -3.20
N TRP A 72 -5.87 19.27 -3.03
CA TRP A 72 -5.81 20.66 -2.55
C TRP A 72 -6.23 21.69 -3.61
N ARG A 73 -6.34 21.28 -4.87
CA ARG A 73 -6.88 22.07 -5.99
C ARG A 73 -7.51 21.15 -7.02
N GLU A 74 -8.24 21.74 -7.96
CA GLU A 74 -8.79 21.00 -9.10
C GLU A 74 -7.75 20.81 -10.21
N PRO A 75 -7.82 19.70 -10.96
CA PRO A 75 -8.59 18.50 -10.65
C PRO A 75 -7.97 17.73 -9.48
N TRP A 76 -8.75 16.91 -8.78
CA TRP A 76 -8.19 15.89 -7.89
C TRP A 76 -7.78 14.67 -8.70
N VAL A 77 -6.49 14.32 -8.64
CA VAL A 77 -5.96 13.13 -9.32
C VAL A 77 -5.37 12.17 -8.32
N TYR A 78 -5.74 10.90 -8.36
CA TYR A 78 -5.22 9.92 -7.41
C TYR A 78 -5.21 8.51 -7.97
N PHE A 79 -4.52 7.60 -7.29
CA PHE A 79 -4.56 6.18 -7.60
C PHE A 79 -5.37 5.41 -6.56
N THR A 80 -6.03 4.36 -7.04
CA THR A 80 -6.52 3.25 -6.22
C THR A 80 -5.93 1.96 -6.74
N ALA A 81 -5.89 0.94 -5.90
CA ALA A 81 -5.50 -0.38 -6.35
C ALA A 81 -6.14 -1.49 -5.52
N GLU A 82 -6.24 -2.65 -6.16
CA GLU A 82 -6.66 -3.91 -5.53
C GLU A 82 -5.52 -4.92 -5.70
N ARG A 83 -5.24 -5.69 -4.66
CA ARG A 83 -4.22 -6.74 -4.66
C ARG A 83 -4.89 -8.10 -4.50
N THR A 84 -4.63 -8.99 -5.45
CA THR A 84 -4.90 -10.43 -5.32
C THR A 84 -3.68 -11.10 -4.72
N ARG A 85 -3.81 -11.55 -3.47
CA ARG A 85 -2.77 -12.28 -2.74
C ARG A 85 -2.51 -13.67 -3.34
N PRO A 86 -1.41 -14.34 -2.98
CA PRO A 86 -1.13 -15.71 -3.44
C PRO A 86 -2.20 -16.74 -3.06
N ASP A 87 -2.96 -16.52 -1.99
CA ASP A 87 -4.09 -17.36 -1.55
C ASP A 87 -5.40 -17.07 -2.31
N GLY A 88 -5.38 -16.13 -3.27
CA GLY A 88 -6.54 -15.73 -4.07
C GLY A 88 -7.41 -14.65 -3.42
N VAL A 89 -7.13 -14.22 -2.19
CA VAL A 89 -7.89 -13.14 -1.54
C VAL A 89 -7.60 -11.81 -2.22
N VAL A 90 -8.66 -11.10 -2.60
CA VAL A 90 -8.60 -9.74 -3.16
C VAL A 90 -8.83 -8.73 -2.05
N GLU A 91 -7.94 -7.74 -1.94
CA GLU A 91 -8.04 -6.67 -0.95
C GLU A 91 -7.69 -5.30 -1.54
N PRO A 92 -8.22 -4.20 -1.00
CA PRO A 92 -7.75 -2.87 -1.37
C PRO A 92 -6.30 -2.65 -0.92
N VAL A 93 -5.50 -2.03 -1.77
CA VAL A 93 -4.16 -1.58 -1.40
C VAL A 93 -4.28 -0.31 -0.55
N PRO A 94 -3.69 -0.26 0.66
CA PRO A 94 -3.71 0.94 1.48
C PRO A 94 -3.09 2.15 0.78
N LYS A 95 -3.60 3.34 1.08
CA LYS A 95 -2.96 4.59 0.65
C LYS A 95 -1.63 4.78 1.39
N GLY A 96 -0.59 5.14 0.65
CA GLY A 96 0.69 5.56 1.19
C GLY A 96 0.60 6.91 1.89
N LEU A 97 1.54 7.18 2.79
CA LEU A 97 1.70 8.49 3.42
C LEU A 97 2.46 9.41 2.47
N VAL A 98 1.73 10.25 1.73
CA VAL A 98 2.35 11.32 0.92
C VAL A 98 2.57 12.54 1.81
N GLY A 99 3.83 12.79 2.16
CA GLY A 99 4.25 14.06 2.78
C GLY A 99 4.50 15.11 1.69
N ARG A 100 3.91 16.29 1.83
CA ARG A 100 4.13 17.46 0.95
C ARG A 100 4.29 18.72 1.79
N CYS A 101 5.14 19.63 1.32
CA CYS A 101 5.17 21.01 1.80
C CYS A 101 3.93 21.74 1.25
N GLY A 102 3.26 22.55 2.06
CA GLY A 102 1.96 23.15 1.74
C GLY A 102 1.98 24.35 0.78
N LEU A 103 3.04 24.55 0.00
CA LEU A 103 3.10 25.64 -0.98
C LEU A 103 2.63 25.09 -2.34
N TYR A 104 1.44 25.49 -2.77
CA TYR A 104 0.86 25.11 -4.07
C TYR A 104 0.05 26.28 -4.63
N ASP A 105 -0.26 26.22 -5.92
CA ASP A 105 -1.06 27.24 -6.60
C ASP A 105 -2.54 26.85 -6.63
N TYR A 106 -3.34 27.45 -5.74
CA TYR A 106 -4.76 27.13 -5.59
C TYR A 106 -5.63 27.65 -6.74
N ASP A 107 -5.16 28.64 -7.52
CA ASP A 107 -5.92 29.16 -8.66
C ASP A 107 -5.75 28.23 -9.86
N TRP A 108 -6.69 27.30 -9.97
CA TRP A 108 -6.72 26.33 -11.05
C TRP A 108 -7.39 26.87 -12.33
N THR A 109 -8.03 28.03 -12.30
CA THR A 109 -8.83 28.53 -13.44
C THR A 109 -7.97 28.88 -14.65
N LYS A 110 -6.74 29.31 -14.41
CA LYS A 110 -5.73 29.53 -15.47
C LYS A 110 -5.27 28.25 -16.18
N ASP A 111 -5.52 27.09 -15.58
CA ASP A 111 -5.14 25.79 -16.10
C ASP A 111 -6.29 25.10 -16.86
N VAL A 112 -7.43 25.78 -17.02
CA VAL A 112 -8.56 25.31 -17.83
C VAL A 112 -8.15 25.27 -19.30
N VAL A 113 -8.40 24.14 -19.95
CA VAL A 113 -8.15 23.93 -21.37
C VAL A 113 -9.33 23.28 -22.05
N ARG A 114 -9.51 23.60 -23.32
CA ARG A 114 -10.51 22.98 -24.19
C ARG A 114 -9.88 21.85 -24.98
N LEU A 115 -10.29 20.60 -24.72
CA LEU A 115 -9.89 19.43 -25.48
C LEU A 115 -10.83 19.21 -26.66
N ALA A 116 -10.34 19.40 -27.89
CA ALA A 116 -11.07 19.04 -29.11
C ALA A 116 -11.33 17.51 -29.18
N PRO A 117 -12.28 17.06 -30.02
CA PRO A 117 -12.44 15.65 -30.35
C PRO A 117 -11.12 14.99 -30.77
N GLY A 118 -10.78 13.86 -30.16
CA GLY A 118 -9.53 13.13 -30.40
C GLY A 118 -8.28 13.74 -29.76
N ALA A 119 -8.36 14.94 -29.17
CA ALA A 119 -7.23 15.57 -28.51
C ALA A 119 -6.94 14.92 -27.15
N SER A 120 -5.70 15.08 -26.68
CA SER A 120 -5.27 14.59 -25.38
C SER A 120 -4.32 15.55 -24.68
N ILE A 121 -4.27 15.49 -23.36
CA ILE A 121 -3.24 16.12 -22.53
C ILE A 121 -2.51 15.06 -21.70
N GLU A 122 -1.20 15.21 -21.57
CA GLU A 122 -0.43 14.41 -20.63
C GLU A 122 -0.71 14.82 -19.19
N LEU A 123 -0.75 13.84 -18.30
CA LEU A 123 -1.02 14.06 -16.89
C LEU A 123 0.24 13.91 -16.01
N ASN A 124 1.33 13.37 -16.55
CA ASN A 124 2.47 12.88 -15.78
C ASN A 124 3.36 13.96 -15.14
N THR A 125 3.24 15.22 -15.55
CA THR A 125 4.15 16.28 -15.07
C THR A 125 4.01 16.53 -13.56
N TRP A 126 2.82 16.36 -13.01
CA TRP A 126 2.51 16.72 -11.62
C TRP A 126 1.93 15.59 -10.78
N ILE A 127 1.72 14.43 -11.39
CA ILE A 127 1.11 13.29 -10.70
C ILE A 127 2.22 12.37 -10.23
N PRO A 128 2.35 12.15 -8.91
CA PRO A 128 3.39 11.29 -8.38
C PRO A 128 3.17 9.85 -8.84
N GLU A 129 4.24 9.08 -8.89
CA GLU A 129 4.18 7.65 -9.20
C GLU A 129 3.23 6.92 -8.22
N PRO A 130 2.49 5.88 -8.67
CA PRO A 130 1.63 5.07 -7.82
C PRO A 130 2.33 4.56 -6.54
N SER A 131 3.61 4.22 -6.61
CA SER A 131 4.44 3.78 -5.48
C SER A 131 4.58 4.81 -4.36
N ARG A 132 4.32 6.10 -4.64
CA ARG A 132 4.29 7.14 -3.61
C ARG A 132 2.92 7.28 -2.96
N MET A 133 1.84 6.96 -3.68
CA MET A 133 0.45 7.14 -3.21
C MET A 133 -0.17 5.86 -2.64
N LEU A 134 0.42 4.69 -2.90
CA LEU A 134 -0.08 3.37 -2.53
C LEU A 134 1.00 2.55 -1.83
N ALA A 135 0.62 1.77 -0.81
CA ALA A 135 1.49 0.82 -0.13
C ALA A 135 1.67 -0.45 -0.98
N LEU A 136 2.59 -0.39 -1.94
CA LEU A 136 2.88 -1.46 -2.92
C LEU A 136 4.02 -2.40 -2.46
N ASP A 137 3.94 -2.84 -1.21
CA ASP A 137 4.90 -3.70 -0.53
C ASP A 137 4.45 -5.17 -0.46
N GLY A 138 3.15 -5.40 -0.30
CA GLY A 138 2.61 -6.75 -0.21
C GLY A 138 2.65 -7.51 -1.55
N VAL A 139 3.07 -8.77 -1.48
CA VAL A 139 3.14 -9.69 -2.63
C VAL A 139 1.77 -10.01 -3.22
N GLY A 140 1.71 -10.16 -4.55
CA GLY A 140 0.48 -10.50 -5.27
C GLY A 140 0.37 -9.80 -6.63
N ARG A 141 -0.74 -10.04 -7.32
CA ARG A 141 -1.11 -9.30 -8.54
C ARG A 141 -1.89 -8.06 -8.14
N VAL A 142 -1.42 -6.89 -8.53
CA VAL A 142 -2.02 -5.60 -8.21
C VAL A 142 -2.62 -4.99 -9.47
N ALA A 143 -3.89 -4.60 -9.41
CA ALA A 143 -4.59 -3.84 -10.44
C ALA A 143 -4.69 -2.38 -9.99
N ILE A 144 -4.00 -1.47 -10.68
CA ILE A 144 -3.87 -0.05 -10.34
C ILE A 144 -4.73 0.77 -11.30
N ARG A 145 -5.56 1.66 -10.75
CA ARG A 145 -6.42 2.58 -11.51
C ARG A 145 -6.08 4.01 -11.16
N MET A 146 -6.14 4.87 -12.15
CA MET A 146 -5.99 6.32 -11.99
C MET A 146 -7.35 6.98 -12.07
N HIS A 147 -7.56 7.96 -11.20
CA HIS A 147 -8.76 8.74 -11.09
C HIS A 147 -8.46 10.19 -11.45
N TYR A 148 -9.29 10.78 -12.30
CA TYR A 148 -9.32 12.21 -12.59
C TYR A 148 -10.71 12.71 -12.19
N ALA A 149 -10.79 13.53 -11.15
CA ALA A 149 -12.06 14.03 -10.61
C ALA A 149 -12.09 15.57 -10.63
N PHE A 150 -13.21 16.13 -11.02
CA PHE A 150 -13.48 17.57 -11.00
C PHE A 150 -14.76 17.87 -10.21
N GLY A 151 -14.71 18.84 -9.29
CA GLY A 151 -15.91 19.32 -8.57
C GLY A 151 -16.51 18.32 -7.58
N MET A 152 -15.83 17.19 -7.33
CA MET A 152 -16.23 16.14 -6.39
C MET A 152 -15.69 16.51 -5.00
N ALA A 153 -16.39 17.41 -4.30
CA ALA A 153 -15.89 17.96 -3.05
C ALA A 153 -16.02 17.01 -1.84
N PRO A 154 -15.09 17.06 -0.86
CA PRO A 154 -13.81 17.77 -0.90
C PRO A 154 -12.64 16.78 -0.89
N GLY A 155 -11.77 16.83 -1.91
CA GLY A 155 -10.40 16.34 -1.74
C GLY A 155 -9.77 17.09 -0.56
N LYS A 156 -9.71 16.50 0.64
CA LYS A 156 -9.15 17.05 1.91
C LYS A 156 -9.46 18.53 2.27
N GLY A 157 -10.35 19.21 1.56
CA GLY A 157 -10.40 20.67 1.48
C GLY A 157 -9.15 21.25 0.82
N HIS A 158 -9.26 22.46 0.27
CA HIS A 158 -8.10 23.30 0.03
C HIS A 158 -7.44 23.62 1.37
N LEU A 159 -6.67 22.68 1.93
CA LEU A 159 -6.02 22.82 3.22
C LEU A 159 -5.17 24.10 3.17
N GLY A 160 -5.53 25.07 4.00
CA GLY A 160 -4.87 26.36 4.06
C GLY A 160 -5.37 27.44 3.09
N THR A 161 -6.27 27.15 2.14
CA THR A 161 -6.85 28.20 1.28
C THR A 161 -8.15 28.73 1.88
N PRO A 162 -8.17 30.02 2.25
CA PRO A 162 -9.37 30.67 2.75
C PRO A 162 -10.54 30.54 1.77
N PRO A 163 -11.79 30.34 2.23
CA PRO A 163 -12.95 30.18 1.36
C PRO A 163 -13.10 31.27 0.29
N GLU A 164 -12.78 32.52 0.62
CA GLU A 164 -12.85 33.68 -0.27
C GLU A 164 -11.81 33.69 -1.40
N ARG A 165 -10.77 32.85 -1.30
CA ARG A 165 -9.74 32.67 -2.33
C ARG A 165 -9.97 31.43 -3.20
N ARG A 166 -11.00 30.63 -2.90
CA ARG A 166 -11.29 29.43 -3.68
C ARG A 166 -11.87 29.84 -5.03
N PRO A 167 -11.33 29.35 -6.15
CA PRO A 167 -11.91 29.66 -7.44
C PRO A 167 -13.35 29.13 -7.53
N ALA A 168 -14.21 29.86 -8.23
CA ALA A 168 -15.57 29.42 -8.49
C ALA A 168 -15.56 28.16 -9.38
N PRO A 169 -16.56 27.25 -9.25
CA PRO A 169 -16.70 26.13 -10.16
C PRO A 169 -16.72 26.58 -11.63
N MET A 170 -16.21 25.74 -12.54
CA MET A 170 -16.28 26.01 -13.98
C MET A 170 -17.74 26.18 -14.40
N ALA A 171 -18.06 27.31 -15.04
CA ALA A 171 -19.42 27.61 -15.45
C ALA A 171 -19.92 26.55 -16.43
N GLY A 172 -21.08 25.94 -16.14
CA GLY A 172 -21.70 24.93 -16.99
C GLY A 172 -21.04 23.54 -16.97
N VAL A 173 -20.02 23.32 -16.13
CA VAL A 173 -19.38 22.02 -15.96
C VAL A 173 -19.88 21.35 -14.69
N ALA A 174 -20.70 20.31 -14.86
CA ALA A 174 -21.11 19.46 -13.74
C ALA A 174 -19.90 18.69 -13.17
N PRO A 175 -19.89 18.35 -11.87
CA PRO A 175 -18.90 17.45 -11.30
C PRO A 175 -18.83 16.12 -12.04
N PHE A 176 -17.62 15.58 -12.18
CA PHE A 176 -17.42 14.28 -12.82
C PHE A 176 -16.16 13.60 -12.31
N GLU A 177 -16.09 12.29 -12.53
CA GLU A 177 -14.89 11.48 -12.32
C GLU A 177 -14.69 10.55 -13.51
N VAL A 178 -13.46 10.51 -14.02
CA VAL A 178 -13.03 9.56 -15.05
C VAL A 178 -12.00 8.63 -14.43
N VAL A 179 -12.27 7.34 -14.49
CA VAL A 179 -11.38 6.28 -14.00
C VAL A 179 -10.75 5.57 -15.18
N SER A 180 -9.45 5.29 -15.11
CA SER A 180 -8.75 4.52 -16.13
C SER A 180 -9.13 3.04 -16.09
N ASP A 181 -8.91 2.35 -17.20
CA ASP A 181 -8.75 0.89 -17.15
C ASP A 181 -7.57 0.54 -16.23
N PRO A 182 -7.59 -0.62 -15.56
CA PRO A 182 -6.52 -1.00 -14.66
C PRO A 182 -5.24 -1.36 -15.43
N VAL A 183 -4.10 -0.92 -14.92
CA VAL A 183 -2.81 -1.51 -15.27
C VAL A 183 -2.42 -2.50 -14.20
N GLU A 184 -1.92 -3.65 -14.61
CA GLU A 184 -1.58 -4.72 -13.68
C GLU A 184 -0.08 -4.82 -13.44
N VAL A 185 0.33 -5.22 -12.25
CA VAL A 185 1.72 -5.53 -11.92
C VAL A 185 1.76 -6.69 -10.93
N THR A 186 2.74 -7.57 -11.05
CA THR A 186 2.99 -8.64 -10.06
C THR A 186 4.10 -8.21 -9.12
N ILE A 187 3.79 -8.07 -7.84
CA ILE A 187 4.78 -7.88 -6.79
C ILE A 187 5.18 -9.27 -6.28
N ALA A 188 6.43 -9.66 -6.51
CA ALA A 188 6.95 -10.96 -6.13
C ALA A 188 8.20 -10.80 -5.27
N SER A 189 8.15 -11.32 -4.04
CA SER A 189 9.35 -11.41 -3.20
C SER A 189 10.02 -12.77 -3.43
N PRO A 190 11.34 -12.80 -3.67
CA PRO A 190 12.09 -14.06 -3.68
C PRO A 190 12.33 -14.60 -2.26
N LEU A 191 11.88 -13.85 -1.24
CA LEU A 191 12.02 -14.19 0.17
C LEU A 191 10.63 -14.37 0.79
N THR A 192 10.49 -15.37 1.64
CA THR A 192 9.31 -15.57 2.49
C THR A 192 9.75 -15.58 3.94
N LEU A 193 8.96 -14.95 4.81
CA LEU A 193 9.16 -15.04 6.24
C LEU A 193 8.38 -16.26 6.73
N GLU A 194 9.09 -17.22 7.31
CA GLU A 194 8.47 -18.32 8.02
C GLU A 194 8.49 -18.03 9.52
N ALA A 195 7.32 -18.03 10.13
CA ALA A 195 7.16 -17.85 11.57
C ALA A 195 6.32 -19.00 12.14
N ARG A 196 6.82 -19.65 13.18
CA ARG A 196 6.11 -20.74 13.87
C ARG A 196 6.31 -20.59 15.37
N LEU A 197 5.30 -20.97 16.16
CA LEU A 197 5.48 -21.12 17.61
C LEU A 197 6.44 -22.28 17.87
N ARG A 198 7.41 -22.09 18.77
CA ARG A 198 8.34 -23.14 19.16
C ARG A 198 7.60 -24.23 19.94
N PRO A 199 7.88 -25.51 19.69
CA PRO A 199 7.45 -26.58 20.58
C PRO A 199 7.94 -26.32 22.01
N GLY A 200 7.04 -26.37 22.98
CA GLY A 200 7.37 -26.07 24.38
C GLY A 200 7.63 -24.60 24.69
N ALA A 201 7.24 -23.68 23.80
CA ALA A 201 7.26 -22.25 24.10
C ALA A 201 6.57 -21.97 25.45
N PRO A 202 7.12 -21.06 26.28
CA PRO A 202 6.51 -20.72 27.55
C PRO A 202 5.11 -20.14 27.34
N ALA A 203 4.17 -20.47 28.24
CA ALA A 203 2.84 -19.85 28.22
C ALA A 203 2.98 -18.34 28.34
N LEU A 204 2.56 -17.63 27.30
CA LEU A 204 2.59 -16.18 27.24
C LEU A 204 1.55 -15.62 28.21
N ARG A 205 1.89 -14.57 28.96
CA ARG A 205 1.01 -13.97 29.99
C ARG A 205 0.93 -12.47 29.85
N ALA A 206 -0.28 -11.93 30.01
CA ALA A 206 -0.53 -10.50 30.10
C ALA A 206 0.37 -9.84 31.16
N GLY A 207 0.97 -8.71 30.81
CA GLY A 207 1.88 -7.93 31.66
C GLY A 207 3.28 -8.54 31.85
N LYS A 208 3.57 -9.74 31.34
CA LYS A 208 4.86 -10.40 31.54
C LYS A 208 5.77 -10.34 30.30
N PRO A 209 6.96 -9.73 30.39
CA PRO A 209 7.92 -9.72 29.28
C PRO A 209 8.40 -11.13 28.97
N THR A 210 8.37 -11.49 27.69
CA THR A 210 8.84 -12.79 27.19
C THR A 210 9.74 -12.58 25.98
N ARG A 211 10.88 -13.28 25.91
CA ARG A 211 11.81 -13.17 24.77
C ARG A 211 11.19 -13.76 23.51
N LEU A 212 11.37 -13.09 22.38
CA LEU A 212 10.84 -13.54 21.09
C LEU A 212 11.44 -14.89 20.66
N ALA A 213 12.74 -15.12 20.86
CA ALA A 213 13.38 -16.38 20.52
C ALA A 213 12.94 -17.56 21.40
N ALA A 214 12.32 -17.30 22.56
CA ALA A 214 11.69 -18.36 23.36
C ALA A 214 10.32 -18.75 22.81
N LEU A 215 9.66 -17.83 22.09
CA LEU A 215 8.31 -18.02 21.55
C LEU A 215 8.32 -18.54 20.11
N PHE A 216 9.17 -17.98 19.24
CA PHE A 216 9.09 -18.17 17.80
C PHE A 216 10.33 -18.84 17.21
N ASP A 217 10.10 -19.76 16.29
CA ASP A 217 11.07 -20.10 15.24
C ASP A 217 10.77 -19.19 14.05
N LEU A 218 11.71 -18.29 13.76
CA LEU A 218 11.57 -17.26 12.75
C LEU A 218 12.74 -17.35 11.78
N ALA A 219 12.45 -17.46 10.49
CA ALA A 219 13.46 -17.53 9.46
C ALA A 219 13.00 -16.89 8.15
N ILE A 220 13.96 -16.33 7.42
CA ILE A 220 13.76 -15.97 6.02
C ILE A 220 14.10 -17.18 5.17
N VAL A 221 13.22 -17.52 4.24
CA VAL A 221 13.43 -18.59 3.27
C VAL A 221 13.52 -17.99 1.88
N ASN A 222 14.58 -18.34 1.16
CA ASN A 222 14.68 -17.99 -0.25
C ASN A 222 13.85 -19.00 -1.06
N THR A 223 12.74 -18.53 -1.62
CA THR A 223 11.80 -19.35 -2.42
C THR A 223 12.10 -19.29 -3.91
N SER A 224 13.14 -18.54 -4.32
CA SER A 224 13.58 -18.49 -5.71
C SER A 224 14.55 -19.62 -6.06
N ASP A 225 14.79 -19.78 -7.36
CA ASP A 225 15.74 -20.72 -7.96
C ASP A 225 17.19 -20.20 -8.01
N ARG A 226 17.43 -19.00 -7.50
CA ARG A 226 18.74 -18.34 -7.48
C ARG A 226 19.13 -17.87 -6.08
N PRO A 227 20.42 -17.75 -5.77
CA PRO A 227 20.84 -17.16 -4.51
C PRO A 227 20.33 -15.71 -4.37
N VAL A 228 19.93 -15.33 -3.15
CA VAL A 228 19.50 -13.97 -2.82
C VAL A 228 20.44 -13.41 -1.75
N GLU A 229 21.05 -12.27 -2.02
CA GLU A 229 21.80 -11.52 -1.01
C GLU A 229 20.80 -10.72 -0.16
N VAL A 230 20.87 -10.91 1.16
CA VAL A 230 20.16 -10.10 2.15
C VAL A 230 21.19 -9.33 2.96
N ARG A 231 20.89 -8.07 3.24
CA ARG A 231 21.78 -7.20 4.03
C ARG A 231 21.22 -7.05 5.44
N THR A 232 22.09 -7.03 6.45
CA THR A 232 21.66 -6.47 7.74
C THR A 232 21.32 -5.01 7.49
N PRO A 233 20.19 -4.52 8.00
CA PRO A 233 19.93 -3.09 7.92
C PRO A 233 21.04 -2.32 8.64
N GLY A 234 21.54 -1.24 8.03
CA GLY A 234 22.51 -0.34 8.64
C GLY A 234 21.94 0.46 9.81
N THR A 235 20.62 0.37 10.01
CA THR A 235 19.88 0.90 11.15
C THR A 235 19.22 -0.24 11.92
N PRO A 236 18.64 0.00 13.11
CA PRO A 236 18.02 -1.06 13.89
C PRO A 236 17.00 -1.81 13.02
N THR A 237 17.17 -3.13 12.85
CA THR A 237 16.06 -3.96 12.35
C THR A 237 14.94 -3.82 13.37
N THR A 238 13.84 -3.18 12.99
CA THR A 238 12.63 -3.22 13.80
C THR A 238 11.88 -4.48 13.46
N PHE A 239 11.91 -5.46 14.36
CA PHE A 239 10.87 -6.49 14.34
C PHE A 239 9.60 -5.82 14.85
N ARG A 240 8.69 -5.53 13.93
CA ARG A 240 7.38 -5.05 14.30
C ARG A 240 6.51 -6.25 14.61
N LEU A 241 6.01 -6.31 15.83
CA LEU A 241 4.97 -7.24 16.25
C LEU A 241 3.66 -6.45 16.22
N GLU A 242 2.87 -6.66 15.18
CA GLU A 242 1.54 -6.06 15.09
C GLU A 242 0.52 -7.01 15.71
N ALA A 243 0.11 -6.74 16.94
CA ALA A 243 -0.93 -7.46 17.65
C ALA A 243 -2.29 -6.78 17.38
N ARG A 244 -3.24 -7.47 16.76
CA ARG A 244 -4.60 -6.93 16.52
C ARG A 244 -5.63 -7.60 17.43
N PRO A 245 -6.06 -6.89 18.49
CA PRO A 245 -7.48 -6.86 18.88
C PRO A 245 -8.12 -5.52 18.48
N ASP A 246 -7.39 -4.41 18.68
CA ASP A 246 -7.88 -3.02 18.56
C ASP A 246 -6.89 -2.07 17.82
N GLY A 247 -5.88 -2.61 17.13
CA GLY A 247 -4.92 -1.83 16.33
C GLY A 247 -3.67 -1.33 17.05
N VAL A 248 -3.31 -1.86 18.22
CA VAL A 248 -2.09 -1.46 18.95
C VAL A 248 -0.84 -2.09 18.33
N VAL A 249 -0.01 -1.28 17.68
CA VAL A 249 1.33 -1.68 17.22
C VAL A 249 2.29 -1.66 18.40
N VAL A 250 2.76 -2.82 18.84
CA VAL A 250 3.87 -2.91 19.80
C VAL A 250 5.16 -3.04 18.99
N GLY A 251 5.78 -1.90 18.68
CA GLY A 251 7.13 -1.88 18.12
C GLY A 251 8.12 -2.40 19.15
N VAL A 252 8.80 -3.51 18.86
CA VAL A 252 10.03 -3.85 19.58
C VAL A 252 11.11 -3.00 18.93
N GLU A 253 11.42 -1.85 19.53
CA GLU A 253 12.53 -1.02 19.06
C GLU A 253 13.83 -1.82 19.22
N GLY A 254 14.49 -2.07 18.08
CA GLY A 254 15.82 -2.61 18.08
C GLY A 254 16.80 -1.61 18.70
N PRO A 255 17.91 -2.08 19.31
CA PRO A 255 18.98 -1.23 19.81
C PRO A 255 19.59 -0.35 18.69
N PRO A 256 20.35 0.72 19.03
CA PRO A 256 20.82 1.74 18.08
C PRO A 256 21.54 1.18 16.84
N PRO A 257 21.61 2.00 15.75
CA PRO A 257 22.22 1.63 14.47
C PRO A 257 23.56 0.92 14.61
N VAL A 258 23.83 -0.02 13.72
CA VAL A 258 25.11 -0.74 13.67
C VAL A 258 25.99 -0.08 12.61
N GLU A 259 27.26 0.19 12.94
CA GLU A 259 28.21 0.79 11.98
C GLU A 259 28.58 -0.15 10.81
N ARG A 260 28.24 -1.45 10.90
CA ARG A 260 28.64 -2.44 9.89
C ARG A 260 27.44 -3.20 9.31
N VAL A 261 27.24 -3.04 8.01
CA VAL A 261 26.31 -3.84 7.19
C VAL A 261 26.96 -5.18 6.86
N GLU A 262 26.46 -6.27 7.43
CA GLU A 262 26.76 -7.64 7.02
C GLU A 262 25.93 -8.02 5.78
N ARG A 263 26.51 -8.83 4.91
CA ARG A 263 25.84 -9.40 3.73
C ARG A 263 25.75 -10.91 3.91
N VAL A 264 24.56 -11.47 3.73
CA VAL A 264 24.32 -12.91 3.81
C VAL A 264 23.67 -13.36 2.52
N VAL A 265 24.31 -14.29 1.82
CA VAL A 265 23.72 -14.95 0.65
C VAL A 265 22.93 -16.16 1.11
N ILE A 266 21.63 -16.16 0.82
CA ILE A 266 20.74 -17.29 1.06
C ILE A 266 20.65 -18.08 -0.25
N PRO A 267 21.14 -19.34 -0.31
CA PRO A 267 21.02 -20.16 -1.52
C PRO A 267 19.55 -20.46 -1.86
N PRO A 268 19.23 -20.96 -3.08
CA PRO A 268 17.89 -21.44 -3.41
C PRO A 268 17.37 -22.45 -2.38
N GLY A 269 16.16 -22.25 -1.87
CA GLY A 269 15.58 -23.06 -0.78
C GLY A 269 16.28 -22.89 0.58
N GLY A 270 17.30 -22.04 0.67
CA GLY A 270 18.05 -21.77 1.89
C GLY A 270 17.19 -21.07 2.94
N ARG A 271 17.50 -21.34 4.20
CA ARG A 271 16.82 -20.78 5.38
C ARG A 271 17.82 -20.00 6.23
N LEU A 272 17.49 -18.76 6.53
CA LEU A 272 18.27 -17.86 7.39
C LEU A 272 17.50 -17.61 8.69
N PRO A 273 17.89 -18.25 9.82
CA PRO A 273 17.24 -18.01 11.09
C PRO A 273 17.46 -16.56 11.55
N LEU A 274 16.38 -15.94 12.05
CA LEU A 274 16.36 -14.57 12.55
C LEU A 274 16.41 -14.48 14.09
N LEU A 275 16.07 -15.55 14.80
CA LEU A 275 16.01 -15.61 16.27
C LEU A 275 16.79 -16.80 16.83
N GLY A 276 17.35 -16.64 18.02
CA GLY A 276 18.00 -17.71 18.79
C GLY A 276 19.47 -17.99 18.43
N PRO A 277 20.04 -19.09 18.97
CA PRO A 277 21.43 -19.47 18.73
C PRO A 277 21.71 -19.72 17.25
N GLY A 278 22.75 -19.08 16.71
CA GLY A 278 23.17 -19.25 15.31
C GLY A 278 22.49 -18.31 14.31
N ALA A 279 21.50 -17.52 14.74
CA ALA A 279 20.95 -16.50 13.88
C ALA A 279 21.98 -15.36 13.68
N ARG A 280 22.24 -15.02 12.41
CA ARG A 280 23.34 -14.09 12.05
C ARG A 280 22.96 -12.63 12.29
N PHE A 281 21.68 -12.32 12.10
CA PHE A 281 21.14 -10.98 12.32
C PHE A 281 20.70 -10.75 13.78
N SER A 282 20.89 -11.74 14.67
CA SER A 282 20.02 -11.91 15.85
C SER A 282 20.53 -11.45 17.21
N LYS A 283 21.78 -10.99 17.35
CA LYS A 283 22.22 -10.52 18.69
C LYS A 283 21.31 -9.43 19.25
N ARG A 284 20.54 -8.76 18.38
CA ARG A 284 19.72 -7.59 18.68
C ARG A 284 18.23 -7.73 18.28
N ALA A 285 17.90 -8.76 17.50
CA ALA A 285 16.54 -9.09 17.08
C ALA A 285 15.70 -9.76 18.18
N ASP A 286 16.38 -10.48 19.10
CA ASP A 286 15.74 -11.21 20.20
C ASP A 286 15.35 -10.26 21.35
N GLY A 287 14.39 -9.39 21.07
CA GLY A 287 13.79 -8.51 22.05
C GLY A 287 12.77 -9.22 22.95
N THR A 288 12.12 -8.45 23.82
CA THR A 288 11.04 -8.93 24.68
C THR A 288 9.71 -8.36 24.24
N TRP A 289 8.67 -9.21 24.23
CA TRP A 289 7.28 -8.80 24.07
C TRP A 289 6.56 -8.92 25.41
N THR A 290 5.85 -7.85 25.79
CA THR A 290 4.95 -7.81 26.94
C THR A 290 3.53 -7.58 26.43
N PRO A 291 2.71 -8.62 26.24
CA PRO A 291 1.32 -8.44 25.85
C PRO A 291 0.57 -7.74 26.97
N ARG A 292 -0.33 -6.81 26.63
CA ARG A 292 -1.11 -6.07 27.63
C ARG A 292 -2.30 -6.89 28.14
N ASP A 293 -2.99 -7.52 27.22
CA ASP A 293 -4.27 -8.20 27.48
C ASP A 293 -4.17 -9.71 27.23
N ALA A 294 -5.06 -10.47 27.87
CA ALA A 294 -5.20 -11.90 27.65
C ALA A 294 -6.13 -12.19 26.46
N GLY A 295 -6.00 -13.38 25.86
CA GLY A 295 -6.81 -13.84 24.73
C GLY A 295 -5.97 -14.25 23.52
N SER A 296 -6.67 -14.53 22.42
CA SER A 296 -6.05 -14.88 21.15
C SER A 296 -5.61 -13.62 20.41
N VAL A 297 -4.32 -13.52 20.10
CA VAL A 297 -3.72 -12.36 19.46
C VAL A 297 -3.16 -12.75 18.11
N ALA A 298 -3.69 -12.14 17.05
CA ALA A 298 -3.09 -12.22 15.72
C ALA A 298 -1.86 -11.31 15.68
N VAL A 299 -0.70 -11.90 15.47
CA VAL A 299 0.59 -11.24 15.35
C VAL A 299 1.03 -11.26 13.89
N THR A 300 1.36 -10.09 13.34
CA THR A 300 2.14 -10.03 12.09
C THR A 300 3.58 -9.73 12.42
N LEU A 301 4.50 -10.62 12.02
CA LEU A 301 5.93 -10.38 12.05
C LEU A 301 6.37 -9.82 10.70
N VAL A 302 7.23 -8.82 10.75
CA VAL A 302 7.70 -8.09 9.57
C VAL A 302 9.22 -8.02 9.60
N PHE A 303 9.84 -8.28 8.45
CA PHE A 303 11.29 -8.09 8.24
C PHE A 303 11.53 -6.97 7.23
N ASP A 304 12.21 -5.92 7.67
CA ASP A 304 12.50 -4.70 6.90
C ASP A 304 14.00 -4.54 6.64
N GLU A 305 14.35 -4.08 5.45
CA GLU A 305 15.75 -3.84 5.03
C GLU A 305 16.23 -2.41 5.39
N GLY A 306 15.96 -1.91 6.59
CA GLY A 306 16.67 -0.75 7.17
C GLY A 306 16.42 0.63 6.57
N ALA A 307 16.82 1.67 7.33
CA ALA A 307 16.49 3.06 7.05
C ALA A 307 17.25 3.58 5.83
N GLY A 308 16.47 4.11 4.91
CA GLY A 308 16.83 4.39 3.52
C GLY A 308 15.71 3.88 2.62
N ALA A 309 15.06 2.79 3.03
CA ALA A 309 13.77 2.41 2.51
C ALA A 309 12.71 3.41 3.06
N THR A 310 11.85 3.91 2.17
CA THR A 310 10.66 4.68 2.55
C THR A 310 9.82 3.84 3.54
N PRO A 311 9.23 4.41 4.62
CA PRO A 311 8.41 3.64 5.55
C PRO A 311 7.40 2.74 4.81
N GLY A 312 7.45 1.43 5.04
CA GLY A 312 6.58 0.43 4.38
C GLY A 312 7.28 -0.55 3.42
N HIS A 313 8.60 -0.55 3.26
CA HIS A 313 9.27 -1.60 2.48
C HIS A 313 9.51 -2.87 3.30
N HIS A 314 8.50 -3.74 3.30
CA HIS A 314 8.59 -5.07 3.89
C HIS A 314 9.25 -6.04 2.91
N LEU A 315 10.35 -6.69 3.30
CA LEU A 315 10.94 -7.76 2.50
C LEU A 315 10.06 -9.02 2.55
N ALA A 316 9.53 -9.30 3.75
CA ALA A 316 8.63 -10.39 4.00
C ALA A 316 7.86 -10.20 5.31
N SER A 317 6.65 -10.75 5.38
CA SER A 317 5.84 -10.78 6.59
C SER A 317 5.17 -12.15 6.79
N ALA A 318 4.83 -12.47 8.03
CA ALA A 318 4.22 -13.74 8.41
C ALA A 318 3.19 -13.53 9.52
N PRO A 319 1.90 -13.88 9.31
CA PRO A 319 0.92 -13.90 10.37
C PRO A 319 1.06 -15.15 11.24
N VAL A 320 0.94 -15.00 12.56
CA VAL A 320 0.89 -16.09 13.55
C VAL A 320 -0.13 -15.73 14.62
N THR A 321 -0.98 -16.69 15.00
CA THR A 321 -1.88 -16.51 16.15
C THR A 321 -1.24 -17.06 17.42
N VAL A 322 -1.30 -16.30 18.51
CA VAL A 322 -0.73 -16.67 19.81
C VAL A 322 -1.77 -16.53 20.91
N GLU A 323 -1.85 -17.49 21.81
CA GLU A 323 -2.71 -17.43 23.00
C GLU A 323 -1.98 -16.77 24.17
N VAL A 324 -2.59 -15.73 24.74
CA VAL A 324 -2.11 -15.00 25.92
C VAL A 324 -2.96 -15.35 27.12
N ALA A 325 -2.36 -15.91 28.16
CA ALA A 325 -3.05 -16.17 29.42
C ALA A 325 -3.15 -14.92 30.30
N PRO A 326 -4.13 -14.86 31.24
CA PRO A 326 -4.23 -13.78 32.22
C PRO A 326 -2.94 -13.58 33.04
N ALA A 327 -2.75 -12.34 33.50
CA ALA A 327 -1.76 -12.01 34.52
C ALA A 327 -2.04 -12.85 35.78
N ARG A 328 -0.98 -13.29 36.46
CA ARG A 328 -1.06 -13.98 37.74
C ARG A 328 -0.74 -13.01 38.86
#